data_AF-A0A9D4TI44-F1
#
_entry.id   AF-A0A9D4TI44-F1
#
_cell.length_a   1.000
_cell.length_b   1.000
_cell.length_c   1.000
_cell.angle_alpha   90.00
_cell.angle_beta   90.00
_cell.angle_gamma   90.00
#
_symmetry.space_group_name_H-M   'P 1'
#
loop_
_entity.id
_entity.type
_entity.pdbx_description
1 polymer ?
#
loop_
_entity_poly.entity_id
_entity_poly.type
_entity_poly.pdbx_seq_one_letter_code
_entity_poly.pdbx_strand_id
1 'polypeptide(L)'
;MLCGQCKRQESLISKSTAKQRYSLSDAELAPLGSLRKANPHKKDWQAMHLYLESQVARVSHRKYGGAEGLVQHQQARLDSSMDSKIRRREKEKQQEQRESERLRRIRQRIGEGGEEAVQQAAATAAELSDVEVEEI
;
A
#
# COMPACT_ATOMS: atom_id res chain seq x y z
N MET A 1 -15.18 30.68 30.96
CA MET A 1 -13.92 29.97 31.32
C MET A 1 -14.27 28.71 32.09
N LEU A 2 -13.52 27.63 31.91
CA LEU A 2 -13.68 26.42 32.73
C LEU A 2 -12.96 26.60 34.07
N CYS A 3 -13.55 26.09 35.15
CA CYS A 3 -12.93 26.05 36.46
C CYS A 3 -11.70 25.11 36.47
N GLY A 4 -10.76 25.26 37.42
CA GLY A 4 -9.56 24.44 37.49
C GLY A 4 -9.84 22.93 37.65
N GLN A 5 -10.93 22.58 38.33
CA GLN A 5 -11.38 21.19 38.48
C GLN A 5 -12.00 20.64 37.20
N CYS A 6 -12.81 21.45 36.53
CA CYS A 6 -13.41 21.18 35.23
C CYS A 6 -12.32 20.92 34.18
N LYS A 7 -11.25 21.73 34.19
CA LYS A 7 -10.10 21.58 33.29
C LYS A 7 -9.31 20.29 33.52
N ARG A 8 -9.32 19.73 34.73
CA ARG A 8 -8.68 18.44 35.03
C ARG A 8 -9.50 17.23 34.58
N GLN A 9 -10.81 17.39 34.41
CA GLN A 9 -11.69 16.35 33.88
C GLN A 9 -11.63 16.25 32.36
N GLU A 10 -11.16 17.29 31.68
CA GLU A 10 -10.99 17.29 30.23
C GLU A 10 -9.79 16.41 29.81
N SER A 11 -10.06 15.46 28.93
CA SER A 11 -9.04 14.61 28.32
C SER A 11 -8.19 15.40 27.32
N LEU A 12 -6.88 15.24 27.43
CA LEU A 12 -5.91 15.75 26.46
C LEU A 12 -5.49 14.63 25.51
N ILE A 13 -5.57 14.90 24.21
CA ILE A 13 -5.16 13.96 23.15
C ILE A 13 -4.00 14.54 22.35
N SER A 14 -3.10 13.69 21.86
CA SER A 14 -1.99 14.13 21.02
C SER A 14 -2.47 14.53 19.62
N LYS A 15 -1.66 15.35 18.93
CA LYS A 15 -1.89 15.72 17.52
C LYS A 15 -2.17 14.52 16.62
N SER A 16 -1.38 13.45 16.75
CA SER A 16 -1.55 12.23 15.95
C SER A 16 -2.88 11.54 16.24
N THR A 17 -3.25 11.42 17.52
CA THR A 17 -4.54 10.85 17.93
C THR A 17 -5.70 11.67 17.41
N ALA A 18 -5.62 13.01 17.46
CA ALA A 18 -6.65 13.90 16.92
C ALA A 18 -6.84 13.68 15.41
N LYS A 19 -5.76 13.61 14.63
CA LYS A 19 -5.82 13.35 13.18
C LYS A 19 -6.42 11.99 12.86
N GLN A 20 -6.04 10.96 13.62
CA GLN A 20 -6.51 9.59 13.37
C GLN A 20 -7.98 9.40 13.76
N ARG A 21 -8.36 9.78 14.99
CA ARG A 21 -9.72 9.53 15.51
C ARG A 21 -10.76 10.50 14.98
N TYR A 22 -10.39 11.74 14.71
CA TYR A 22 -11.32 12.79 14.29
C TYR A 22 -11.17 13.19 12.82
N SER A 23 -10.27 12.54 12.08
CA SER A 23 -10.01 12.80 10.65
C SER A 23 -9.79 14.29 10.36
N LEU A 24 -9.07 15.00 11.22
CA LEU A 24 -8.76 16.43 11.06
C LEU A 24 -7.37 16.62 10.42
N SER A 25 -7.23 17.72 9.69
CA SER A 25 -5.97 18.18 9.11
C SER A 25 -5.21 19.11 10.07
N ASP A 26 -3.94 19.35 9.79
CA ASP A 26 -3.10 20.24 10.61
C ASP A 26 -3.59 21.69 10.57
N ALA A 27 -4.13 22.14 9.43
CA ALA A 27 -4.71 23.48 9.29
C ALA A 27 -5.95 23.69 10.16
N GLU A 28 -6.75 22.64 10.37
CA GLU A 28 -7.94 22.67 11.22
C GLU A 28 -7.58 22.58 12.72
N LEU A 29 -6.45 21.94 13.05
CA LEU A 29 -5.94 21.85 14.41
C LEU A 29 -5.13 23.09 14.81
N ALA A 30 -4.51 23.81 13.88
CA ALA A 30 -3.71 25.01 14.15
C ALA A 30 -4.46 26.12 14.92
N PRO A 31 -5.72 26.46 14.61
CA PRO A 31 -6.46 27.47 15.38
C PRO A 31 -6.89 26.97 16.77
N LEU A 32 -6.78 25.66 17.05
CA LEU A 32 -7.03 25.14 18.39
C LEU A 32 -5.81 25.41 19.28
N GLY A 33 -6.05 25.96 20.47
CA GLY A 33 -5.01 26.10 21.47
C GLY A 33 -4.41 24.73 21.82
N SER A 34 -3.07 24.64 21.83
CA SER A 34 -2.34 23.40 22.13
C SER A 34 -1.36 23.59 23.28
N LEU A 35 -1.13 22.50 24.02
CA LEU A 35 -0.09 22.42 25.03
C LEU A 35 1.11 21.66 24.45
N ARG A 36 2.28 22.30 24.47
CA ARG A 36 3.54 21.67 24.08
C ARG A 36 4.19 20.96 25.26
N LYS A 37 4.58 19.70 25.06
CA LYS A 37 5.34 18.88 26.01
C LYS A 37 6.55 18.27 25.29
N ALA A 38 7.62 17.99 26.03
CA ALA A 38 8.74 17.21 25.51
C ALA A 38 8.22 15.85 25.01
N ASN A 39 8.77 15.35 23.91
CA ASN A 39 8.34 14.07 23.37
C ASN A 39 8.72 12.94 24.36
N PRO A 40 7.77 12.07 24.73
CA PRO A 40 8.00 11.04 25.75
C PRO A 40 9.03 9.98 25.32
N HIS A 41 9.25 9.80 24.02
CA HIS A 41 10.24 8.82 23.53
C HIS A 41 11.67 9.38 23.58
N LYS A 42 11.91 10.58 23.03
CA LYS A 42 13.20 11.26 23.07
C LYS A 42 13.01 12.76 23.22
N LYS A 43 13.69 13.39 24.19
CA LYS A 43 13.54 14.83 24.46
C LYS A 43 13.98 15.72 23.29
N ASP A 44 14.95 15.25 22.49
CA ASP A 44 15.50 16.00 21.35
C ASP A 44 14.58 15.96 20.12
N TRP A 45 13.53 15.14 20.13
CA TRP A 45 12.55 15.10 19.05
C TRP A 45 11.59 16.28 19.13
N GLN A 46 10.86 16.51 18.04
CA GLN A 46 9.83 17.54 18.00
C GLN A 46 8.83 17.37 19.15
N ALA A 47 8.54 18.50 19.81
CA ALA A 47 7.64 18.54 20.95
C ALA A 47 6.26 17.95 20.61
N MET A 48 5.72 17.17 21.54
CA MET A 48 4.37 16.65 21.47
C MET A 48 3.37 17.79 21.68
N HIS A 49 2.40 17.89 20.77
CA HIS A 49 1.29 18.82 20.89
C HIS A 49 0.08 18.08 21.44
N LEU A 50 -0.48 18.59 22.53
CA LEU A 50 -1.67 18.08 23.18
C LEU A 50 -2.83 19.05 22.98
N TYR A 51 -4.00 18.52 22.63
CA TYR A 51 -5.23 19.26 22.37
C TYR A 51 -6.33 18.77 23.31
N LEU A 52 -7.28 19.64 23.62
CA LEU A 52 -8.49 19.28 24.37
C LEU A 52 -9.41 18.45 23.48
N GLU A 53 -9.75 17.23 23.92
CA GLU A 53 -10.58 16.31 23.14
C GLU A 53 -11.95 16.90 22.79
N SER A 54 -12.59 17.59 23.73
CA SER A 54 -13.87 18.28 23.52
C SER A 54 -13.84 19.33 22.40
N GLN A 55 -12.74 20.08 22.30
CA GLN A 55 -12.57 21.08 21.24
C GLN A 55 -12.36 20.42 19.87
N VAL A 56 -11.55 19.37 19.83
CA VAL A 56 -11.28 18.58 18.60
C VAL A 56 -12.57 17.92 18.12
N ALA A 57 -13.31 17.26 19.01
CA ALA A 57 -14.58 16.62 18.71
C ALA A 57 -15.60 17.61 18.13
N ARG A 58 -15.70 18.81 18.71
CA ARG A 58 -16.59 19.86 18.21
C ARG A 58 -16.26 20.31 16.78
N VAL A 59 -14.98 20.49 16.47
CA VAL A 59 -14.55 20.87 15.10
C VAL A 59 -14.83 19.72 14.11
N SER A 60 -14.54 18.49 14.51
CA SER A 60 -14.80 17.30 13.70
C SER A 60 -16.29 17.10 13.42
N HIS A 61 -17.13 17.18 14.45
CA HIS A 61 -18.58 17.07 14.29
C HIS A 61 -19.14 18.19 13.41
N ARG A 62 -18.61 19.42 13.50
CA ARG A 62 -19.02 20.50 12.60
C ARG A 62 -18.68 20.20 11.14
N LYS A 63 -17.54 19.56 10.89
CA LYS A 63 -17.08 19.20 9.54
C LYS A 63 -17.89 18.05 8.94
N TYR A 64 -18.13 17.01 9.72
CA TYR A 64 -18.73 15.76 9.24
C TYR A 64 -20.23 15.64 9.53
N GLY A 65 -20.87 16.64 10.12
CA GLY A 65 -22.31 16.60 10.42
C GLY A 65 -22.65 15.74 11.64
N GLY A 66 -21.76 15.69 12.64
CA GLY A 66 -21.94 14.95 13.88
C GLY A 66 -21.07 13.71 14.00
N ALA A 67 -21.37 12.88 15.00
CA ALA A 67 -20.63 11.64 15.27
C ALA A 67 -20.89 10.58 14.19
N GLU A 68 -22.14 10.47 13.71
CA GLU A 68 -22.52 9.49 12.69
C GLU A 68 -21.81 9.75 11.36
N GLY A 69 -21.78 11.01 10.89
CA GLY A 69 -21.10 11.35 9.65
C GLY A 69 -19.57 11.17 9.74
N LEU A 70 -18.98 11.37 10.92
CA LEU A 70 -17.56 11.04 11.14
C LEU A 70 -17.31 9.53 11.00
N VAL A 71 -18.19 8.69 11.55
CA VAL A 71 -18.09 7.23 11.42
C VAL A 71 -18.25 6.79 9.97
N GLN A 72 -19.24 7.32 9.25
CA GLN A 72 -19.45 7.02 7.82
C GLN A 72 -18.22 7.41 6.98
N HIS A 73 -17.65 8.59 7.23
CA HIS A 73 -16.44 9.03 6.54
C HIS A 73 -15.23 8.12 6.83
N GLN A 74 -15.07 7.67 8.08
CA GLN A 74 -14.01 6.72 8.42
C GLN A 74 -14.19 5.38 7.74
N GLN A 75 -15.42 4.87 7.70
CA GLN A 75 -15.75 3.63 7.02
C GLN A 75 -15.44 3.73 5.52
N ALA A 76 -15.89 4.80 4.85
CA ALA A 76 -15.60 5.03 3.43
C ALA A 76 -14.10 5.10 3.13
N ARG A 77 -13.30 5.69 4.03
CA ARG A 77 -11.83 5.70 3.92
C ARG A 77 -11.21 4.32 4.06
N LEU A 78 -11.70 3.50 4.99
CA LEU A 78 -11.24 2.13 5.17
C LEU A 78 -11.57 1.29 3.94
N ASP A 79 -12.80 1.37 3.44
CA ASP A 79 -13.26 0.64 2.27
C ASP A 79 -12.43 1.00 1.03
N SER A 80 -12.20 2.30 0.80
CA SER A 80 -11.36 2.77 -0.31
C SER A 80 -9.90 2.29 -0.20
N SER A 81 -9.36 2.23 1.01
CA SER A 81 -8.01 1.70 1.26
C SER A 81 -7.94 0.20 0.99
N MET A 82 -8.98 -0.54 1.37
CA MET A 82 -9.08 -1.97 1.13
C MET A 82 -9.25 -2.29 -0.36
N ASP A 83 -10.12 -1.59 -1.06
CA ASP A 83 -10.30 -1.74 -2.51
C ASP A 83 -8.99 -1.46 -3.27
N SER A 84 -8.28 -0.39 -2.91
CA SER A 84 -6.97 -0.08 -3.51
C SER A 84 -5.94 -1.20 -3.30
N LYS A 85 -5.94 -1.85 -2.12
CA LYS A 85 -5.06 -2.99 -1.83
C LYS A 85 -5.46 -4.24 -2.62
N ILE A 86 -6.76 -4.50 -2.75
CA ILE A 86 -7.29 -5.62 -3.53
C ILE A 86 -6.89 -5.46 -4.99
N ARG A 87 -7.18 -4.31 -5.61
CA ARG A 87 -6.81 -4.01 -6.99
C ARG A 87 -5.31 -4.12 -7.23
N ARG A 88 -4.48 -3.69 -6.28
CA ARG A 88 -3.02 -3.84 -6.38
C ARG A 88 -2.62 -5.32 -6.42
N ARG A 89 -3.15 -6.14 -5.52
CA ARG A 89 -2.89 -7.59 -5.48
C ARG A 89 -3.38 -8.30 -6.73
N GLU A 90 -4.51 -7.90 -7.28
CA GLU A 90 -5.03 -8.46 -8.53
C GLU A 90 -4.11 -8.14 -9.72
N LYS A 91 -3.62 -6.91 -9.80
CA LYS A 91 -2.64 -6.53 -10.84
C LYS A 91 -1.34 -7.30 -10.71
N GLU A 92 -0.81 -7.45 -9.49
CA GLU A 92 0.40 -8.26 -9.22
C GLU A 92 0.18 -9.71 -9.68
N LYS A 93 -0.95 -10.33 -9.33
CA LYS A 93 -1.30 -11.70 -9.78
C LYS A 93 -1.41 -11.81 -11.30
N GLN A 94 -2.03 -10.83 -11.97
CA GLN A 94 -2.15 -10.84 -13.43
C GLN A 94 -0.78 -10.70 -14.10
N GLN A 95 0.13 -9.90 -13.54
CA GLN A 95 1.49 -9.76 -14.03
C GLN A 95 2.26 -11.09 -13.89
N GLU A 96 2.19 -11.71 -12.72
CA GLU A 96 2.83 -13.00 -12.45
C GLU A 96 2.30 -14.09 -13.41
N GLN A 97 0.99 -14.15 -13.63
CA GLN A 97 0.39 -15.08 -14.60
C GLN A 97 0.93 -14.84 -16.02
N ARG A 98 0.98 -13.58 -16.49
CA ARG A 98 1.53 -13.25 -17.82
C ARG A 98 3.00 -13.60 -17.95
N GLU A 99 3.80 -13.36 -16.91
CA GLU A 99 5.21 -13.73 -16.88
C GLU A 99 5.38 -15.25 -16.92
N SER A 100 4.58 -15.98 -16.15
CA SER A 100 4.58 -17.45 -16.14
C SER A 100 4.24 -18.03 -17.52
N GLU A 101 3.23 -17.48 -18.20
CA GLU A 101 2.85 -17.90 -19.55
C GLU A 101 3.94 -17.56 -20.57
N ARG A 102 4.56 -16.38 -20.46
CA ARG A 102 5.68 -15.98 -21.31
C ARG A 102 6.86 -16.95 -21.15
N LEU A 103 7.23 -17.27 -19.91
CA LEU A 103 8.29 -18.24 -19.61
C LEU A 103 7.95 -19.63 -20.16
N ARG A 104 6.70 -20.08 -20.02
CA ARG A 104 6.23 -21.34 -20.60
C ARG A 104 6.39 -21.38 -22.11
N ARG A 105 6.00 -20.32 -22.83
CA ARG A 105 6.16 -20.23 -24.30
C ARG A 105 7.62 -20.20 -24.73
N ILE A 106 8.50 -19.53 -23.98
CA ILE A 106 9.94 -19.53 -24.25
C ILE A 106 10.50 -20.93 -24.07
N ARG A 107 10.13 -21.62 -22.98
CA ARG A 107 10.56 -23.01 -22.73
C ARG A 107 10.13 -23.96 -23.85
N GLN A 108 8.89 -23.85 -24.33
CA GLN A 108 8.40 -24.66 -25.45
C GLN A 108 9.23 -24.44 -26.71
N ARG A 109 9.46 -23.17 -27.11
CA ARG A 109 10.29 -22.85 -28.29
C ARG A 109 11.73 -23.34 -28.19
N ILE A 110 12.35 -23.28 -27.00
CA ILE A 110 13.71 -23.80 -26.80
C ILE A 110 13.72 -25.34 -26.93
N GLY A 111 12.67 -26.02 -26.45
CA GLY A 111 12.50 -27.46 -26.62
C GLY A 111 12.37 -27.85 -28.10
N GLU A 112 11.43 -27.23 -28.81
CA GLU A 112 11.18 -27.47 -30.24
C GLU A 112 12.43 -27.19 -31.09
N GLY A 113 13.09 -26.04 -30.91
CA GLY A 113 14.33 -25.72 -31.63
C GLY A 113 15.50 -26.65 -31.28
N GLY A 114 15.51 -27.23 -30.08
CA GLY A 114 16.47 -28.27 -29.72
C GLY A 114 16.21 -29.60 -30.44
N GLU A 115 14.95 -30.01 -30.54
CA GLU A 115 14.55 -31.20 -31.30
C GLU A 115 14.81 -31.05 -32.80
N GLU A 116 14.49 -29.88 -33.37
CA GLU A 116 14.79 -29.55 -34.78
C GLU A 116 16.29 -29.56 -35.08
N ALA A 117 17.12 -29.00 -34.18
CA ALA A 117 18.58 -29.02 -34.33
C ALA A 117 19.16 -30.44 -34.26
N VAL A 118 18.61 -31.32 -33.39
CA VAL A 118 19.00 -32.73 -33.30
C VAL A 118 18.59 -33.49 -34.56
N GLN A 119 17.39 -33.24 -35.09
CA GLN A 119 16.92 -33.85 -36.33
C GLN A 119 17.74 -33.39 -37.55
N GLN A 120 18.07 -32.10 -37.65
CA GLN A 120 18.93 -31.57 -38.71
C GLN A 120 20.34 -32.14 -38.62
N ALA A 121 20.93 -32.23 -37.42
CA ALA A 121 22.24 -32.85 -37.24
C ALA A 121 22.22 -34.33 -37.66
N ALA A 122 21.19 -35.09 -37.28
CA ALA A 122 21.02 -36.47 -37.70
C ALA A 122 20.83 -36.62 -39.23
N ALA A 123 20.04 -35.74 -39.86
CA ALA A 123 19.84 -35.73 -41.30
C ALA A 123 21.13 -35.39 -42.06
N THR A 124 21.88 -34.37 -41.62
CA THR A 124 23.18 -34.01 -42.22
C THR A 124 24.21 -35.13 -42.07
N ALA A 125 24.21 -35.85 -40.94
CA ALA A 125 25.09 -36.99 -40.72
C ALA A 125 24.72 -38.18 -41.63
N ALA A 126 23.44 -38.40 -41.90
CA ALA A 126 22.97 -39.42 -42.84
C ALA A 126 23.31 -39.06 -44.30
N GLU A 127 23.10 -37.81 -44.72
CA GLU A 127 23.48 -37.35 -46.07
C GLU A 127 25.00 -37.44 -46.31
N LEU A 128 25.83 -37.14 -45.29
CA LEU A 128 27.28 -37.32 -45.37
C LEU A 128 27.69 -38.79 -45.57
N SER A 129 26.94 -39.74 -44.99
CA SER A 129 27.22 -41.17 -45.18
C SER A 129 26.75 -41.73 -46.53
N ASP A 130 25.74 -41.13 -47.17
CA ASP A 130 25.29 -41.54 -48.50
C ASP A 130 26.22 -41.03 -49.62
N VAL A 131 26.86 -39.86 -49.44
CA VAL A 131 27.82 -39.29 -50.40
C VAL A 131 29.15 -40.08 -50.45
N GLU A 132 29.57 -40.69 -49.34
CA GLU A 132 30.80 -41.51 -49.30
C GLU A 132 30.65 -42.88 -50.02
N VAL A 133 29.43 -43.28 -50.41
CA VAL A 133 29.16 -44.56 -51.10
C VAL A 133 29.11 -44.40 -52.63
N GLU A 134 28.92 -43.20 -53.17
CA GLU A 134 28.88 -42.94 -54.63
C GLU A 134 30.27 -42.66 -55.28
N GLU A 135 31.36 -42.57 -54.50
CA GLU A 135 32.71 -42.26 -55.02
C GLU A 135 33.63 -43.49 -55.24
N ILE A 136 33.09 -44.71 -55.39
CA ILE A 136 33.85 -45.94 -55.71
C ILE A 136 33.40 -46.60 -57.01
#